data_AF-A0A0S2EX31-F1
#
_entry.id   AF-A0A0S2EX31-F1
#
_cell.length_a   1.000
_cell.length_b   1.000
_cell.length_c   1.000
_cell.angle_alpha   90.00
_cell.angle_beta   90.00
_cell.angle_gamma   90.00
#
_symmetry.space_group_name_H-M   'P 1'
#
loop_
_entity.id
_entity.type
_entity.pdbx_description
1 polymer ?
#
loop_
_entity_poly.entity_id
_entity_poly.type
_entity_poly.pdbx_seq_one_letter_code
_entity_poly.pdbx_strand_id
1 'polypeptide(L)' 'MSRLSERITDLPLASDLDAAIEEAIRTCGGDARMAVGALILGQRSLQEAYAQRISAGYVRRGLHK' A
#
# COMPACT_ATOMS: atom_id res chain seq x y z
N MET A 1 12.42 -2.55 -3.09
CA MET A 1 11.10 -2.00 -3.47
C MET A 1 11.20 -1.52 -4.91
N SER A 2 10.23 -1.82 -5.77
CA SER A 2 10.19 -1.27 -7.12
C SER A 2 9.68 0.18 -7.05
N ARG A 3 10.27 1.12 -7.79
CA ARG A 3 9.85 2.54 -7.80
C ARG A 3 8.37 2.75 -8.14
N LEU A 4 7.72 1.75 -8.73
CA LEU A 4 6.32 1.76 -9.11
C LEU A 4 5.39 1.50 -7.93
N SER A 5 5.79 0.64 -6.98
CA SER A 5 4.97 0.35 -5.79
C SER A 5 4.89 1.56 -4.87
N GLU A 6 5.99 2.31 -4.72
CA GLU A 6 6.06 3.52 -3.90
C GLU A 6 5.13 4.62 -4.43
N ARG A 7 5.08 4.80 -5.76
CA ARG A 7 4.23 5.84 -6.39
C ARG A 7 2.73 5.56 -6.26
N ILE A 8 2.32 4.29 -6.19
CA ILE A 8 0.91 3.91 -6.08
C ILE A 8 0.41 4.04 -4.64
N THR A 9 1.27 3.80 -3.65
CA THR A 9 0.90 3.97 -2.23
C THR A 9 0.78 5.42 -1.79
N ASP A 10 1.37 6.36 -2.55
CA ASP A 10 1.32 7.81 -2.28
C ASP A 10 0.22 8.55 -3.06
N LEU A 11 -0.61 7.83 -3.83
CA LEU A 11 -1.77 8.44 -4.47
C LEU A 11 -2.71 8.97 -3.38
N PRO A 12 -3.07 10.27 -3.41
CA PRO A 12 -4.06 10.79 -2.50
C PRO A 12 -5.34 9.97 -2.72
N LEU A 13 -5.87 9.38 -1.64
CA LEU A 13 -7.19 8.76 -1.64
C LEU A 13 -8.20 9.86 -1.95
N ALA A 14 -8.44 10.11 -3.24
CA ALA A 14 -9.53 10.95 -3.67
C ALA A 14 -10.80 10.40 -3.02
N SER A 15 -11.67 11.29 -2.54
CA SER A 15 -12.99 10.88 -2.04
C SER A 15 -13.84 10.19 -3.10
N ASP A 16 -13.43 10.34 -4.37
CA ASP A 16 -13.99 9.67 -5.53
C ASP A 16 -13.13 8.44 -5.90
N LEU A 17 -13.71 7.26 -5.70
CA LEU A 17 -13.08 5.97 -5.98
C LEU A 17 -12.84 5.77 -7.48
N ASP A 18 -13.74 6.22 -8.34
CA ASP A 18 -13.64 6.00 -9.79
C ASP A 18 -12.49 6.83 -10.36
N ALA A 19 -12.32 8.08 -9.89
CA ALA A 19 -11.18 8.91 -10.26
C ALA A 19 -9.84 8.31 -9.81
N ALA A 20 -9.79 7.67 -8.63
CA ALA A 20 -8.59 6.99 -8.14
C ALA A 20 -8.26 5.73 -8.96
N ILE A 21 -9.28 4.99 -9.40
CA ILE A 21 -9.11 3.82 -10.28
C ILE A 21 -8.54 4.25 -11.63
N GLU A 22 -9.12 5.28 -12.25
CA GLU A 22 -8.64 5.83 -13.53
C GLU A 22 -7.20 6.32 -13.42
N GLU A 23 -6.85 7.00 -12.33
CA GLU A 23 -5.47 7.46 -12.10
C GLU A 23 -4.49 6.30 -11.92
N ALA A 24 -4.88 5.25 -11.19
CA ALA A 24 -4.04 4.06 -11.03
C ALA A 24 -3.80 3.33 -12.37
N ILE A 25 -4.84 3.22 -13.21
CA ILE A 25 -4.74 2.63 -14.56
C ILE A 25 -3.85 3.51 -15.45
N ARG A 26 -4.03 4.83 -15.46
CA ARG A 26 -3.18 5.77 -16.21
C ARG A 26 -1.72 5.69 -15.79
N THR A 27 -1.45 5.63 -14.48
CA THR A 27 -0.09 5.51 -13.93
C THR A 27 0.59 4.23 -14.40
N CYS A 28 -0.18 3.16 -14.63
CA CYS A 28 0.31 1.88 -15.15
C CYS A 28 0.30 1.79 -16.68
N GLY A 29 0.18 2.91 -17.39
CA GLY A 29 0.20 2.96 -18.85
C GLY A 29 -1.04 2.34 -19.50
N GLY A 30 -2.17 2.26 -18.79
CA GLY A 30 -3.41 1.65 -19.27
C GLY A 30 -3.52 0.15 -19.04
N ASP A 31 -2.51 -0.51 -18.48
CA ASP A 31 -2.57 -1.93 -18.16
C ASP A 31 -3.24 -2.17 -16.79
N ALA A 32 -4.51 -2.57 -16.84
CA ALA A 32 -5.29 -2.88 -15.64
C ALA A 32 -4.70 -4.03 -14.82
N ARG A 33 -4.05 -5.02 -15.45
CA ARG A 33 -3.44 -6.15 -14.74
C ARG A 33 -2.23 -5.71 -13.95
N MET A 34 -1.41 -4.82 -14.51
CA MET A 34 -0.30 -4.20 -13.78
C MET A 34 -0.79 -3.32 -12.64
N ALA A 35 -1.83 -2.50 -12.86
CA ALA A 35 -2.42 -1.65 -11.82
C ALA A 35 -2.93 -2.45 -10.62
N VAL A 36 -3.72 -3.50 -10.87
CA VAL A 36 -4.21 -4.39 -9.82
C VAL A 36 -3.06 -5.10 -9.11
N GLY A 37 -2.06 -5.60 -9.86
CA GLY A 37 -0.89 -6.25 -9.28
C GLY A 37 -0.12 -5.33 -8.32
N ALA A 38 0.08 -4.07 -8.69
CA ALA A 38 0.77 -3.10 -7.87
C ALA A 38 -0.03 -2.70 -6.61
N LEU A 39 -1.37 -2.59 -6.71
CA LEU A 39 -2.24 -2.37 -5.56
C LEU A 39 -2.16 -3.51 -4.55
N ILE A 40 -2.23 -4.77 -5.00
CA ILE A 40 -2.11 -5.94 -4.14
C ILE A 40 -0.74 -5.97 -3.42
N LEU A 41 0.34 -5.62 -4.12
CA LEU A 41 1.67 -5.52 -3.53
C LEU A 41 1.74 -4.41 -2.47
N GLY A 42 1.17 -3.24 -2.75
CA GLY A 42 1.06 -2.14 -1.79
C GLY A 42 0.30 -2.54 -0.53
N GLN A 43 -0.85 -3.22 -0.69
CA GLN A 43 -1.64 -3.72 0.44
C GLN A 43 -0.85 -4.72 1.29
N ARG A 44 -0.11 -5.65 0.69
CA ARG A 44 0.76 -6.59 1.42
C ARG A 44 1.85 -5.87 2.19
N SER A 45 2.51 -4.90 1.57
CA SER A 45 3.55 -4.10 2.23
C SER A 45 2.99 -3.34 3.44
N LEU A 46 1.79 -2.77 3.34
CA LEU A 46 1.12 -2.13 4.47
C LEU A 46 0.78 -3.14 5.57
N GLN A 47 0.24 -4.31 5.22
CA GLN A 47 -0.05 -5.37 6.18
C GLN A 47 1.20 -5.82 6.94
N GLU A 48 2.33 -6.01 6.24
CA GLU A 48 3.61 -6.35 6.85
C GLU A 48 4.10 -5.24 7.79
N ALA A 49 4.04 -3.97 7.37
CA ALA A 49 4.42 -2.83 8.20
C ALA A 49 3.56 -2.72 9.47
N TYR A 50 2.24 -2.95 9.36
CA TYR A 50 1.34 -2.99 10.52
C TYR A 50 1.65 -4.17 11.43
N ALA A 51 1.90 -5.36 10.89
CA ALA A 51 2.27 -6.53 11.68
C ALA A 51 3.58 -6.31 12.46
N GLN A 52 4.60 -5.71 11.83
CA GLN A 52 5.85 -5.35 12.49
C GLN A 52 5.64 -4.31 13.59
N ARG A 53 4.80 -3.29 13.34
CA ARG A 53 4.50 -2.24 14.32
C ARG A 53 3.72 -2.77 15.52
N ILE A 54 2.77 -3.68 15.31
CA ILE A 54 2.03 -4.37 16.37
C ILE A 54 2.98 -5.25 17.18
N SER A 55 3.81 -6.06 16.51
CA SER A 55 4.80 -6.93 17.18
C SER A 55 5.78 -6.14 18.05
N ALA A 56 6.35 -5.04 17.52
CA ALA A 56 7.20 -4.13 18.28
C ALA A 56 6.47 -3.48 19.48
N GLY A 57 5.16 -3.24 19.36
CA GLY A 57 4.31 -2.76 20.46
C GLY A 57 4.09 -3.79 21.57
N TYR A 58 3.92 -5.08 21.23
CA TYR A 58 3.80 -6.16 22.21
C TYR A 58 5.12 -6.41 22.95
N VAL A 59 6.26 -6.45 22.24
CA VAL A 59 7.60 -6.65 22.86
C VAL A 59 7.90 -5.55 23.88
N ARG A 60 7.60 -4.29 23.54
CA ARG A 60 7.86 -3.15 24.44
C ARG A 60 7.03 -3.20 25.73
N ARG A 61 5.83 -3.77 25.65
CA ARG A 61 4.91 -3.91 26.80
C ARG A 61 5.25 -5.13 27.68
N GLY A 62 5.87 -6.16 27.11
CA GLY A 62 6.37 -7.33 27.86
C GLY A 62 7.63 -7.03 28.69
N LEU A 63 8.47 -6.09 28.27
CA LEU A 63 9.69 -5.66 29.00
C LEU A 63 9.42 -4.72 30.19
N HIS A 64 8.19 -4.24 30.36
CA HIS A 64 7.77 -3.35 31.46
C HIS A 64 6.90 -4.07 32.51
N LYS A 65 6.86 -5.40 32.49
CA LYS A 65 6.23 -6.25 33.52
C LYS A 65 7.31 -6.96 34.31
#